data_AF-A0A563D9L1-F1
#
_entry.id   AF-A0A563D9L1-F1
#
_cell.length_a   1.000
_cell.length_b   1.000
_cell.length_c   1.000
_cell.angle_alpha   90.00
_cell.angle_beta   90.00
_cell.angle_gamma   90.00
#
_symmetry.space_group_name_H-M   'P 1'
#
loop_
_entity.id
_entity.type
_entity.pdbx_description
1 polymer ?
#
loop_
_entity_poly.entity_id
_entity_poly.type
_entity_poly.pdbx_seq_one_letter_code
_entity_poly.pdbx_strand_id
1 'polypeptide(L)'
;MKILLLILAFVLLIVIGIVSYSSNHIKKNHKVNHSLECNSHPLKMDITFIIQGFKEKEIEKGMTIQIKDSLGKIIQQSNDTLTYDPSQIYYDLNLELNKSDSLIIKIAENNFILYNFSMSPKLVSTGISGGFRTNGCKIDSVIINSKWQKYKDGLVLDKH
;
A
#
# COMPACT_ATOMS: atom_id res chain seq x y z
N MET A 1 -11.55 7.77 68.48
CA MET A 1 -10.92 6.74 67.61
C MET A 1 -11.74 6.34 66.38
N LYS A 2 -13.09 6.42 66.36
CA LYS A 2 -13.91 5.98 65.20
C LYS A 2 -13.81 6.87 63.94
N ILE A 3 -13.58 8.17 64.12
CA ILE A 3 -13.50 9.14 63.00
C ILE A 3 -12.22 8.95 62.16
N LEU A 4 -11.12 8.54 62.80
CA LEU A 4 -9.83 8.32 62.12
C LEU A 4 -9.90 7.15 61.13
N LEU A 5 -10.64 6.09 61.49
CA LEU A 5 -10.86 4.91 60.64
C LEU A 5 -11.70 5.24 59.39
N LEU A 6 -12.68 6.13 59.52
CA LEU A 6 -13.51 6.58 58.40
C LEU A 6 -12.71 7.40 57.37
N ILE A 7 -11.81 8.27 57.84
CA ILE A 7 -10.96 9.07 56.96
C ILE A 7 -9.97 8.19 56.19
N LEU A 8 -9.34 7.23 56.85
CA LEU A 8 -8.42 6.28 56.21
C LEU A 8 -9.10 5.44 55.12
N ALA A 9 -10.32 4.97 55.36
CA ALA A 9 -11.09 4.22 54.37
C ALA A 9 -11.46 5.06 53.13
N PHE A 10 -11.82 6.34 53.34
CA PHE A 10 -12.17 7.24 52.25
C PHE A 10 -10.97 7.60 51.37
N VAL A 11 -9.79 7.82 51.98
CA VAL A 11 -8.53 8.06 51.24
C VAL A 11 -8.16 6.85 50.39
N LEU A 12 -8.32 5.63 50.91
CA LEU A 12 -8.00 4.40 50.17
C LEU A 12 -8.86 4.25 48.90
N LEU A 13 -10.16 4.57 48.99
CA LEU A 13 -11.09 4.52 47.86
C LEU A 13 -10.74 5.54 46.76
N ILE A 14 -10.32 6.75 47.16
CA ILE A 14 -9.87 7.78 46.21
C ILE A 14 -8.60 7.33 45.48
N VAL A 15 -7.63 6.76 46.21
CA VAL A 15 -6.36 6.29 45.61
C VAL A 15 -6.61 5.17 44.61
N ILE A 16 -7.46 4.18 44.93
CA ILE A 16 -7.80 3.09 44.00
C ILE A 16 -8.50 3.64 42.75
N GLY A 17 -9.44 4.58 42.91
CA GLY A 17 -10.13 5.23 41.80
C GLY A 17 -9.17 5.95 40.83
N ILE A 18 -8.18 6.68 41.35
CA ILE A 18 -7.19 7.39 40.53
C ILE A 18 -6.27 6.41 39.80
N VAL A 19 -5.80 5.35 40.46
CA VAL A 19 -4.92 4.35 39.83
C VAL A 19 -5.65 3.58 38.74
N SER A 20 -6.92 3.19 38.97
CA SER A 20 -7.75 2.53 37.95
C SER A 20 -8.12 3.45 36.79
N TYR A 21 -8.38 4.74 37.04
CA TYR A 21 -8.63 5.72 35.98
C TYR A 21 -7.39 5.96 35.11
N SER A 22 -6.21 6.09 35.74
CA SER A 22 -4.95 6.28 35.01
C SER A 22 -4.58 5.05 34.17
N SER A 23 -4.73 3.83 34.71
CA SER A 23 -4.44 2.58 33.97
C SER A 23 -5.35 2.37 32.74
N ASN A 24 -6.62 2.75 32.82
CA ASN A 24 -7.54 2.64 31.67
C ASN A 24 -7.34 3.74 30.61
N HIS A 25 -6.78 4.89 30.99
CA HIS A 25 -6.49 5.98 30.05
C HIS A 25 -5.10 5.87 29.40
N ILE A 26 -4.14 5.15 30.00
CA ILE A 26 -2.82 4.92 29.39
C ILE A 26 -2.86 3.84 28.29
N LYS A 27 -3.95 3.07 28.16
CA LYS A 27 -4.12 2.07 27.08
C LYS A 27 -4.72 2.61 25.78
N LYS A 28 -4.86 3.92 25.60
CA LYS A 28 -5.33 4.50 24.34
C LYS A 28 -4.24 5.39 23.74
N ASN A 29 -3.82 5.01 22.54
CA ASN A 29 -3.00 5.79 21.60
C ASN A 29 -1.49 5.52 21.61
N HIS A 30 -1.10 4.25 21.56
CA HIS A 30 -0.07 3.87 20.58
C HIS A 30 -0.74 3.30 19.33
N LYS A 31 -1.67 4.07 18.73
CA LYS A 31 -1.80 4.04 17.27
C LYS A 31 -0.54 4.74 16.79
N VAL A 32 0.56 3.99 16.70
CA VAL A 32 1.71 4.43 15.92
C VAL A 32 1.12 4.84 14.57
N ASN A 33 1.38 6.09 14.20
CA ASN A 33 0.86 6.74 13.01
C ASN A 33 1.51 6.12 11.76
N HIS A 34 1.39 4.81 11.57
CA HIS A 34 1.95 4.07 10.44
C HIS A 34 1.40 4.59 9.10
N SER A 35 0.24 5.27 9.10
CA SER A 35 -0.28 5.96 7.92
C SER A 35 0.59 7.11 7.44
N LEU A 36 1.39 7.75 8.32
CA LEU A 36 2.29 8.84 7.95
C LEU A 36 3.56 8.33 7.25
N GLU A 37 4.09 7.17 7.66
CA GLU A 37 5.30 6.56 7.07
C GLU A 37 5.09 6.14 5.62
N CYS A 38 3.89 5.67 5.25
CA CYS A 38 3.56 5.34 3.86
C CYS A 38 3.42 6.58 2.95
N ASN A 39 3.51 7.80 3.47
CA ASN A 39 3.34 9.03 2.71
C ASN A 39 4.61 9.92 2.69
N SER A 40 5.69 9.56 3.39
CA SER A 40 6.84 10.44 3.60
C SER A 40 8.08 10.13 2.78
N HIS A 41 8.13 9.00 2.05
CA HIS A 41 9.32 8.57 1.31
C HIS A 41 8.99 8.07 -0.10
N PRO A 42 9.96 8.13 -1.04
CA PRO A 42 9.86 7.43 -2.31
C PRO A 42 9.55 5.96 -2.05
N LEU A 43 8.52 5.48 -2.72
CA LEU A 43 8.01 4.15 -2.51
C LEU A 43 8.81 3.24 -3.40
N LYS A 44 9.77 2.53 -2.81
CA LYS A 44 10.10 1.23 -3.36
C LYS A 44 8.84 0.41 -3.26
N MET A 45 8.41 -0.19 -4.35
CA MET A 45 7.32 -1.14 -4.40
C MET A 45 7.70 -2.11 -5.47
N ASP A 46 7.48 -3.41 -5.25
CA ASP A 46 7.27 -4.21 -6.45
C ASP A 46 5.80 -3.93 -6.95
N ILE A 47 5.37 -4.21 -8.19
CA ILE A 47 3.95 -4.12 -8.60
C ILE A 47 3.58 -5.34 -9.45
N THR A 48 2.51 -6.07 -9.10
CA THR A 48 2.05 -7.26 -9.85
C THR A 48 0.92 -6.81 -10.76
N PHE A 49 1.08 -6.98 -12.06
CA PHE A 49 0.02 -6.76 -13.04
C PHE A 49 -0.54 -8.09 -13.53
N ILE A 50 -1.86 -8.16 -13.71
CA ILE A 50 -2.58 -9.25 -14.36
C ILE A 50 -3.01 -8.75 -15.74
N ILE A 51 -2.38 -9.26 -16.79
CA ILE A 51 -2.64 -8.82 -18.17
C ILE A 51 -3.71 -9.71 -18.80
N GLN A 52 -4.80 -9.12 -19.30
CA GLN A 52 -5.98 -9.85 -19.84
C GLN A 52 -6.38 -9.35 -21.23
N GLY A 53 -6.89 -10.27 -22.07
CA GLY A 53 -7.36 -9.94 -23.43
C GLY A 53 -6.25 -9.77 -24.48
N PHE A 54 -4.98 -9.85 -24.08
CA PHE A 54 -3.82 -9.79 -24.98
C PHE A 54 -3.37 -11.18 -25.41
N LYS A 55 -2.95 -11.31 -26.68
CA LYS A 55 -2.24 -12.50 -27.16
C LYS A 55 -0.77 -12.41 -26.75
N GLU A 56 -0.14 -13.55 -26.50
CA GLU A 56 1.30 -13.65 -26.17
C GLU A 56 2.19 -12.84 -27.13
N LYS A 57 1.98 -13.00 -28.44
CA LYS A 57 2.70 -12.23 -29.48
C LYS A 57 2.53 -10.71 -29.40
N GLU A 58 1.43 -10.21 -28.83
CA GLU A 58 1.22 -8.77 -28.64
C GLU A 58 2.08 -8.23 -27.49
N ILE A 59 2.31 -9.07 -26.47
CA ILE A 59 3.12 -8.75 -25.29
C ILE A 59 4.61 -8.87 -25.63
N GLU A 60 5.00 -9.95 -26.34
CA GLU A 60 6.37 -10.17 -26.83
C GLU A 60 6.85 -9.07 -27.78
N LYS A 61 5.94 -8.49 -28.58
CA LYS A 61 6.25 -7.38 -29.49
C LYS A 61 6.65 -6.08 -28.78
N GLY A 62 6.53 -6.03 -27.46
CA GLY A 62 7.13 -4.99 -26.64
C GLY A 62 6.14 -4.40 -25.65
N MET A 63 6.16 -4.92 -24.43
CA MET A 63 5.68 -4.18 -23.27
C MET A 63 6.74 -3.15 -22.88
N THR A 64 6.34 -1.90 -22.75
CA THR A 64 7.25 -0.82 -22.30
C THR A 64 6.67 -0.14 -21.10
N ILE A 65 7.54 0.19 -20.16
CA ILE A 65 7.14 0.81 -18.90
C ILE A 65 7.97 2.06 -18.69
N GLN A 66 7.25 3.15 -18.49
CA GLN A 66 7.81 4.47 -18.28
C GLN A 66 7.24 5.03 -16.99
N ILE A 67 8.12 5.49 -16.11
CA ILE A 67 7.73 6.31 -14.98
C ILE A 67 7.86 7.76 -15.41
N LYS A 68 6.77 8.52 -15.24
CA LYS A 68 6.78 9.96 -15.43
C LYS A 68 6.56 10.68 -14.10
N ASP A 69 7.35 11.70 -13.86
CA ASP A 69 7.10 12.60 -12.74
C ASP A 69 5.79 13.40 -12.91
N SER A 70 5.43 14.17 -11.88
CA SER A 70 4.27 15.06 -11.90
C SER A 70 4.26 16.11 -13.04
N LEU A 71 5.41 16.37 -13.66
CA LEU A 71 5.57 17.29 -14.79
C LEU A 71 5.54 16.57 -16.16
N GLY A 72 5.36 15.23 -16.15
CA GLY A 72 5.31 14.41 -17.35
C GLY A 72 6.68 14.06 -17.94
N LYS A 73 7.79 14.35 -17.23
CA LYS A 73 9.14 13.97 -17.65
C LYS A 73 9.37 12.51 -17.32
N ILE A 74 9.93 11.77 -18.28
CA ILE A 74 10.33 10.37 -18.06
C ILE A 74 11.53 10.38 -17.09
N ILE A 75 11.35 9.76 -15.92
CA ILE A 75 12.40 9.66 -14.89
C ILE A 75 13.03 8.26 -14.84
N GLN A 76 12.30 7.23 -15.27
CA GLN A 76 12.83 5.88 -15.38
C GLN A 76 12.12 5.13 -16.50
N GLN A 77 12.88 4.34 -17.25
CA GLN A 77 12.37 3.36 -18.20
C GLN A 77 12.93 2.01 -17.74
N SER A 78 12.06 1.10 -17.33
CA SER A 78 12.50 -0.24 -16.90
C SER A 78 12.86 -1.06 -18.14
N ASN A 79 14.03 -1.70 -18.09
CA ASN A 79 14.49 -2.69 -19.06
C ASN A 79 14.35 -4.12 -18.49
N ASP A 80 13.57 -4.31 -17.42
CA ASP A 80 13.51 -5.58 -16.69
C ASP A 80 12.86 -6.69 -17.52
N THR A 81 13.51 -7.86 -17.49
CA THR A 81 13.12 -9.03 -18.25
C THR A 81 11.84 -9.65 -17.69
N LEU A 82 10.81 -9.75 -18.54
CA LEU A 82 9.51 -10.35 -18.23
C LEU A 82 9.68 -11.84 -17.87
N THR A 83 9.09 -12.29 -16.76
CA THR A 83 8.87 -13.72 -16.46
C THR A 83 7.41 -14.03 -16.73
N TYR A 84 7.14 -15.07 -17.52
CA TYR A 84 5.80 -15.37 -18.06
C TYR A 84 5.20 -16.64 -17.44
N ASP A 85 3.91 -16.59 -17.11
CA ASP A 85 3.06 -17.76 -16.87
C ASP A 85 1.87 -17.75 -17.86
N PRO A 86 1.67 -18.82 -18.66
CA PRO A 86 0.68 -18.88 -19.74
C PRO A 86 -0.79 -18.96 -19.30
N SER A 87 -1.08 -19.22 -18.02
CA SER A 87 -2.46 -19.32 -17.54
C SER A 87 -3.06 -17.96 -17.14
N GLN A 88 -2.22 -17.07 -16.63
CA GLN A 88 -2.46 -15.68 -16.25
C GLN A 88 -1.09 -14.99 -16.24
N ILE A 89 -0.94 -13.90 -16.98
CA ILE A 89 0.36 -13.24 -17.09
C ILE A 89 0.52 -12.32 -15.90
N TYR A 90 1.32 -12.77 -14.93
CA TYR A 90 1.77 -11.99 -13.80
C TYR A 90 3.06 -11.25 -14.16
N TYR A 91 3.11 -9.96 -13.85
CA TYR A 91 4.32 -9.18 -14.07
C TYR A 91 4.67 -8.37 -12.84
N ASP A 92 5.82 -8.69 -12.24
CA ASP A 92 6.33 -8.05 -11.03
C ASP A 92 7.36 -6.98 -11.36
N LEU A 93 7.13 -5.76 -10.90
CA LEU A 93 7.97 -4.60 -11.16
C LEU A 93 8.52 -3.96 -9.90
N ASN A 94 9.82 -4.05 -9.63
CA ASN A 94 10.43 -3.23 -8.59
C ASN A 94 10.64 -1.79 -9.10
N LEU A 95 9.89 -0.84 -8.56
CA LEU A 95 9.92 0.57 -8.93
C LEU A 95 10.12 1.42 -7.68
N GLU A 96 10.81 2.54 -7.85
CA GLU A 96 10.84 3.62 -6.87
C GLU A 96 9.98 4.77 -7.40
N LEU A 97 8.79 4.95 -6.81
CA LEU A 97 7.78 5.92 -7.25
C LEU A 97 7.49 6.93 -6.16
N ASN A 98 7.43 8.22 -6.51
CA ASN A 98 6.73 9.16 -5.65
C ASN A 98 5.23 9.04 -5.88
N LYS A 99 4.42 9.40 -4.86
CA LYS A 99 2.96 9.28 -4.92
C LYS A 99 2.32 10.07 -6.09
N SER A 100 2.95 11.18 -6.48
CA SER A 100 2.52 12.04 -7.57
C SER A 100 2.98 11.57 -8.95
N ASP A 101 3.86 10.58 -9.00
CA ASP A 101 4.38 10.06 -10.25
C ASP A 101 3.31 9.18 -10.91
N SER A 102 3.33 9.17 -12.23
CA SER A 102 2.45 8.33 -13.03
C SER A 102 3.26 7.21 -13.67
N LEU A 103 2.70 6.02 -13.63
CA LEU A 103 3.25 4.85 -14.30
C LEU A 103 2.50 4.67 -15.61
N ILE A 104 3.24 4.69 -16.72
CA ILE A 104 2.70 4.43 -18.05
C ILE A 104 3.19 3.07 -18.51
N ILE A 105 2.23 2.20 -18.77
CA ILE A 105 2.47 0.85 -19.28
C ILE A 105 1.87 0.77 -20.67
N LYS A 106 2.69 0.49 -21.67
CA LYS A 106 2.23 0.24 -23.04
C LYS A 106 2.37 -1.23 -23.36
N ILE A 107 1.29 -1.83 -23.86
CA ILE A 107 1.24 -3.23 -24.30
C ILE A 107 0.61 -3.22 -25.68
N ALA A 108 1.39 -3.59 -26.71
CA ALA A 108 1.03 -3.39 -28.10
C ALA A 108 0.55 -1.94 -28.36
N GLU A 109 -0.67 -1.76 -28.87
CA GLU A 109 -1.25 -0.44 -29.17
C GLU A 109 -2.00 0.18 -27.98
N ASN A 110 -2.07 -0.51 -26.84
CA ASN A 110 -2.80 -0.03 -25.67
C ASN A 110 -1.90 0.76 -24.73
N ASN A 111 -2.48 1.80 -24.13
CA ASN A 111 -1.81 2.66 -23.17
C ASN A 111 -2.56 2.63 -21.84
N PHE A 112 -1.88 2.19 -20.79
CA PHE A 112 -2.39 2.18 -19.43
C PHE A 112 -1.68 3.26 -18.62
N ILE A 113 -2.45 4.24 -18.16
CA ILE A 113 -1.96 5.32 -17.32
C ILE A 113 -2.42 5.05 -15.89
N LEU A 114 -1.45 4.81 -15.02
CA LEU A 114 -1.64 4.55 -13.61
C LEU A 114 -1.20 5.76 -12.79
N TYR A 115 -2.08 6.24 -11.92
CA TYR A 115 -1.81 7.40 -11.06
C TYR A 115 -2.67 7.36 -9.79
N ASN A 116 -2.38 8.26 -8.85
CA ASN A 116 -3.09 8.37 -7.57
C ASN A 116 -3.12 7.04 -6.79
N PHE A 117 -1.95 6.45 -6.57
CA PHE A 117 -1.80 5.26 -5.74
C PHE A 117 -2.24 5.55 -4.30
N SER A 118 -3.24 4.80 -3.84
CA SER A 118 -3.70 4.78 -2.45
C SER A 118 -3.01 3.62 -1.73
N MET A 119 -2.51 3.89 -0.52
CA MET A 119 -1.74 2.93 0.25
C MET A 119 -2.13 2.95 1.72
N SER A 120 -1.91 1.82 2.37
CA SER A 120 -2.05 1.69 3.82
C SER A 120 -0.93 0.84 4.42
N PRO A 121 -0.74 0.90 5.74
CA PRO A 121 0.21 0.05 6.42
C PRO A 121 -0.12 -1.44 6.24
N LYS A 122 0.92 -2.25 6.08
CA LYS A 122 0.83 -3.70 6.08
C LYS A 122 0.62 -4.19 7.51
N LEU A 123 -0.55 -4.75 7.78
CA LEU A 123 -0.79 -5.46 9.03
C LEU A 123 0.00 -6.77 8.98
N VAL A 124 0.89 -6.98 9.94
CA VAL A 124 1.91 -8.05 9.97
C VAL A 124 1.33 -9.48 10.10
N SER A 125 0.01 -9.69 9.99
CA SER A 125 -0.64 -10.88 10.56
C SER A 125 -1.33 -11.85 9.60
N THR A 126 -1.28 -11.69 8.28
CA THR A 126 -1.80 -12.74 7.38
C THR A 126 -0.87 -12.91 6.19
N GLY A 127 -0.21 -14.07 6.17
CA GLY A 127 0.43 -14.56 4.97
C GLY A 127 -0.57 -14.61 3.82
N ILE A 128 -0.04 -14.37 2.61
CA ILE A 128 -0.73 -14.32 1.32
C ILE A 128 -1.47 -13.00 1.06
N SER A 129 -0.75 -12.08 0.40
CA SER A 129 -1.31 -11.30 -0.70
C SER A 129 -0.14 -11.00 -1.64
N GLY A 130 -0.17 -11.56 -2.87
CA GLY A 130 0.69 -11.09 -3.96
C GLY A 130 0.50 -9.58 -4.06
N GLY A 131 1.56 -8.82 -3.81
CA GLY A 131 1.41 -7.42 -3.39
C GLY A 131 2.42 -6.93 -2.36
N PHE A 132 3.70 -7.18 -2.60
CA PHE A 132 4.82 -6.33 -2.15
C PHE A 132 5.41 -6.40 -0.74
N ARG A 133 6.74 -6.31 -0.77
CA ARG A 133 7.70 -6.35 0.33
C ARG A 133 8.43 -5.02 0.43
N THR A 134 7.75 -3.93 0.75
CA THR A 134 8.44 -2.66 1.01
C THR A 134 7.96 -2.03 2.31
N ASN A 135 8.94 -1.75 3.19
CA ASN A 135 8.91 -0.96 4.43
C ASN A 135 7.56 -0.83 5.19
N GLY A 136 6.75 -1.89 5.26
CA GLY A 136 5.49 -1.89 5.99
C GLY A 136 4.29 -1.23 5.31
N CYS A 137 4.29 -1.02 3.99
CA CYS A 137 3.14 -0.45 3.25
C CYS A 137 2.62 -1.39 2.15
N LYS A 138 1.33 -1.28 1.80
CA LYS A 138 0.69 -1.98 0.68
C LYS A 138 -0.12 -1.01 -0.19
N ILE A 139 -0.28 -1.34 -1.47
CA ILE A 139 -1.20 -0.65 -2.38
C ILE A 139 -2.61 -1.16 -2.10
N ASP A 140 -3.57 -0.27 -1.86
CA ASP A 140 -4.99 -0.62 -1.71
C ASP A 140 -5.76 -0.42 -3.01
N SER A 141 -5.45 0.67 -3.72
CA SER A 141 -6.11 1.02 -4.97
C SER A 141 -5.28 1.99 -5.80
N VAL A 142 -5.58 2.06 -7.09
CA VAL A 142 -4.95 2.96 -8.05
C VAL A 142 -6.00 3.37 -9.10
N ILE A 143 -5.79 4.51 -9.75
CA ILE A 143 -6.56 4.85 -10.95
C ILE A 143 -5.85 4.30 -12.17
N ILE A 144 -6.53 3.48 -12.97
CA ILE A 144 -6.07 3.00 -14.27
C ILE A 144 -7.02 3.54 -15.33
N ASN A 145 -6.50 4.33 -16.29
CA ASN A 145 -7.30 4.93 -17.37
C ASN A 145 -8.59 5.61 -16.85
N SER A 146 -8.44 6.42 -15.80
CA SER A 146 -9.53 7.15 -15.11
C SER A 146 -10.53 6.31 -14.31
N LYS A 147 -10.32 5.00 -14.13
CA LYS A 147 -11.15 4.12 -13.30
C LYS A 147 -10.40 3.67 -12.04
N TRP A 148 -11.05 3.80 -10.88
CA TRP A 148 -10.51 3.24 -9.64
C TRP A 148 -10.52 1.72 -9.67
N GLN A 149 -9.36 1.11 -9.47
CA GLN A 149 -9.19 -0.32 -9.31
C GLN A 149 -8.62 -0.63 -7.92
N LYS A 150 -9.20 -1.64 -7.25
CA LYS A 150 -8.69 -2.14 -5.97
C LYS A 150 -7.61 -3.19 -6.23
N TYR A 151 -6.54 -3.12 -5.44
CA TYR A 151 -5.47 -4.10 -5.44
C TYR A 151 -5.90 -5.30 -4.58
N LYS A 152 -5.97 -6.49 -5.19
CA LYS A 152 -6.13 -7.77 -4.47
C LYS A 152 -4.85 -8.58 -4.57
N ASP A 153 -4.72 -9.33 -5.67
CA ASP A 153 -3.57 -10.18 -6.00
C ASP A 153 -2.72 -9.59 -7.15
N GLY A 154 -3.18 -8.47 -7.71
CA GLY A 154 -2.56 -7.73 -8.79
C GLY A 154 -3.47 -6.61 -9.31
N LEU A 155 -2.93 -5.77 -10.20
CA LEU A 155 -3.67 -4.75 -10.95
C LEU A 155 -4.04 -5.28 -12.33
N VAL A 156 -5.31 -5.18 -12.71
CA VAL A 156 -5.77 -5.76 -13.97
C VAL A 156 -5.59 -4.76 -15.11
N LEU A 157 -4.76 -5.14 -16.09
CA LEU A 157 -4.58 -4.43 -17.36
C LEU A 157 -5.36 -5.17 -18.43
N ASP A 158 -6.62 -4.77 -18.61
CA ASP A 158 -7.54 -5.37 -19.59
C ASP A 158 -7.48 -4.60 -20.91
N LYS A 159 -7.47 -5.33 -22.03
CA LYS A 159 -7.51 -4.78 -23.39
C LYS A 159 -8.84 -4.09 -23.72
N HIS A 160 -9.92 -4.38 -22.99
CA HIS A 160 -11.30 -3.98 -23.32
C HIS A 160 -11.84 -2.77 -22.56
#